data_AF-A0A2M7RVA5-F1
#
_entry.id   AF-A0A2M7RVA5-F1
#
_cell.length_a   1.000
_cell.length_b   1.000
_cell.length_c   1.000
_cell.angle_alpha   90.00
_cell.angle_beta   90.00
_cell.angle_gamma   90.00
#
_symmetry.space_group_name_H-M   'P 1'
#
loop_
_entity.id
_entity.type
_entity.pdbx_description
1 polymer ?
#
loop_
_entity_poly.entity_id
_entity_poly.type
_entity_poly.pdbx_seq_one_letter_code
_entity_poly.pdbx_strand_id
1 'polypeptide(L)'
;KIEQQIEKKDSMGYSDKNQIFPSNKAYNWTVDNFGPLTIPKKGVTVELNETTLPLYKTLITRYELHQLEVKNNNIFIDGKQVNSYTFEMDYYWMMGDNRNNSQDSRFWGFVPENHIVGKAVFVWMSYSPHPEEGGFFKRIRWDRLFTKVH
;
A
#
# COMPACT_ATOMS: atom_id res chain seq x y z
N LYS A 1 -2.95 47.67 0.20
CA LYS A 1 -3.97 46.67 0.58
C LYS A 1 -4.31 45.88 -0.67
N ILE A 2 -3.64 44.75 -0.89
CA ILE A 2 -3.86 43.89 -2.07
C ILE A 2 -4.26 42.54 -1.51
N GLU A 3 -5.56 42.27 -1.55
CA GLU A 3 -6.13 40.97 -1.24
C GLU A 3 -5.82 40.04 -2.41
N GLN A 4 -4.87 39.13 -2.21
CA GLN A 4 -4.72 37.96 -3.08
C GLN A 4 -5.89 37.03 -2.78
N GLN A 5 -6.84 36.95 -3.71
CA GLN A 5 -7.87 35.92 -3.68
C GLN A 5 -7.21 34.58 -4.01
N ILE A 6 -6.99 33.77 -2.98
CA ILE A 6 -6.67 32.35 -3.14
C ILE A 6 -8.00 31.67 -3.46
N GLU A 7 -8.21 31.40 -4.74
CA GLU A 7 -9.30 30.56 -5.20
C GLU A 7 -9.16 29.20 -4.51
N LYS A 8 -10.15 28.85 -3.68
CA LYS A 8 -10.25 27.52 -3.07
C LYS A 8 -10.28 26.52 -4.22
N LYS A 9 -9.18 25.78 -4.39
CA LYS A 9 -9.15 24.62 -5.26
C LYS A 9 -10.13 23.61 -4.66
N ASP A 10 -11.31 23.51 -5.27
CA ASP A 10 -12.36 22.60 -4.87
C ASP A 10 -11.77 21.21 -4.60
N SER A 11 -12.05 20.68 -3.42
CA SER A 11 -11.79 19.32 -3.03
C SER A 11 -12.72 18.37 -3.80
N MET A 12 -12.52 18.27 -5.11
CA MET A 12 -13.06 17.19 -5.92
C MET A 12 -12.14 15.98 -5.76
N GLY A 13 -12.67 14.92 -5.17
CA GLY A 13 -12.01 13.62 -5.05
C GLY A 13 -11.65 13.07 -6.43
N TYR A 14 -10.45 13.39 -6.89
CA TYR A 14 -9.80 12.73 -8.01
C TYR A 14 -9.28 11.39 -7.52
N SER A 15 -10.18 10.42 -7.40
CA SER A 15 -9.81 9.00 -7.48
C SER A 15 -9.39 8.74 -8.91
N ASP A 16 -8.17 9.11 -9.28
CA ASP A 16 -7.55 8.67 -10.52
C ASP A 16 -7.55 7.14 -10.51
N LYS A 17 -8.46 6.53 -11.27
CA LYS A 17 -8.59 5.06 -11.38
C LYS A 17 -7.29 4.39 -11.79
N ASN A 18 -6.34 5.14 -12.36
CA ASN A 18 -5.02 4.67 -12.75
C ASN A 18 -4.02 4.56 -11.58
N GLN A 19 -4.33 5.12 -10.40
CA GLN A 19 -3.42 5.13 -9.24
C GLN A 19 -3.76 4.07 -8.18
N ILE A 20 -4.90 3.40 -8.30
CA ILE A 20 -5.37 2.40 -7.32
C ILE A 20 -4.92 1.02 -7.77
N PHE A 21 -4.29 0.25 -6.87
CA PHE A 21 -3.89 -1.13 -7.11
C PHE A 21 -5.12 -2.01 -7.46
N PRO A 22 -5.04 -2.93 -8.44
CA PRO A 22 -3.89 -3.29 -9.28
C PRO A 22 -3.72 -2.45 -10.57
N SER A 23 -4.37 -1.29 -10.67
CA SER A 23 -4.39 -0.43 -11.86
C SER A 23 -4.84 -1.19 -13.11
N ASN A 24 -5.90 -1.99 -12.96
CA ASN A 24 -6.46 -2.78 -14.04
C ASN A 24 -7.96 -2.51 -14.17
N LYS A 25 -8.43 -2.30 -15.41
CA LYS A 25 -9.82 -1.98 -15.76
C LYS A 25 -10.84 -3.04 -15.32
N ALA A 26 -10.40 -4.28 -15.08
CA ALA A 26 -11.24 -5.33 -14.53
C ALA A 26 -11.74 -5.01 -13.10
N TYR A 27 -11.08 -4.09 -12.41
CA TYR A 27 -11.40 -3.70 -11.03
C TYR A 27 -12.01 -2.31 -10.97
N ASN A 28 -13.22 -2.21 -10.43
CA ASN A 28 -13.93 -0.95 -10.17
C ASN A 28 -13.69 -0.46 -8.73
N TRP A 29 -12.57 -0.83 -8.11
CA TRP A 29 -12.25 -0.46 -6.74
C TRP A 29 -11.95 1.03 -6.60
N THR A 30 -12.32 1.57 -5.44
CA THR A 30 -12.03 2.95 -5.05
C THR A 30 -11.27 2.97 -3.73
N VAL A 31 -10.70 4.13 -3.40
CA VAL A 31 -10.03 4.36 -2.11
C VAL A 31 -10.98 4.08 -0.93
N ASP A 32 -12.28 4.35 -1.13
CA ASP A 32 -13.36 4.18 -0.15
C ASP A 32 -13.99 2.77 -0.15
N ASN A 33 -14.04 2.12 -1.30
CA ASN A 33 -14.62 0.79 -1.48
C ASN A 33 -13.66 -0.12 -2.26
N PHE A 34 -12.85 -0.87 -1.51
CA PHE A 34 -11.77 -1.70 -2.02
C PHE A 34 -12.04 -3.19 -1.74
N GLY A 35 -11.80 -4.05 -2.73
CA GLY A 35 -11.93 -5.51 -2.57
C GLY A 35 -13.27 -6.09 -3.07
N PRO A 36 -13.50 -7.40 -2.87
CA PRO A 36 -12.75 -8.30 -1.99
C PRO A 36 -11.34 -8.65 -2.50
N LEU A 37 -10.40 -8.86 -1.57
CA LEU A 37 -9.00 -9.19 -1.87
C LEU A 37 -8.52 -10.33 -0.98
N THR A 38 -7.93 -11.36 -1.59
CA THR A 38 -7.25 -12.45 -0.87
C THR A 38 -5.80 -12.09 -0.67
N ILE A 39 -5.32 -12.11 0.57
CA ILE A 39 -3.92 -11.84 0.90
C ILE A 39 -3.11 -13.13 0.70
N PRO A 40 -2.09 -13.12 -0.19
CA PRO A 40 -1.18 -14.24 -0.39
C PRO A 40 -0.42 -14.63 0.87
N LYS A 41 -0.17 -15.94 1.02
CA LYS A 41 0.62 -16.50 2.11
C LYS A 41 1.53 -17.58 1.58
N LYS A 42 2.66 -17.77 2.23
CA LYS A 42 3.64 -18.79 1.86
C LYS A 42 3.00 -20.18 1.81
N GLY A 43 3.26 -20.90 0.72
CA GLY A 43 2.74 -22.25 0.49
C GLY A 43 1.27 -22.32 0.07
N VAL A 44 0.55 -21.18 -0.01
CA VAL A 44 -0.82 -21.15 -0.52
C VAL A 44 -0.79 -21.04 -2.04
N THR A 45 -1.59 -21.86 -2.71
CA THR A 45 -1.75 -21.84 -4.16
C THR A 45 -2.99 -21.03 -4.56
N VAL A 46 -2.85 -20.18 -5.58
CA VAL A 46 -3.96 -19.44 -6.19
C VAL A 46 -4.02 -19.70 -7.69
N GLU A 47 -5.21 -19.64 -8.28
CA GLU A 47 -5.38 -19.72 -9.72
C GLU A 47 -4.91 -18.43 -10.41
N LEU A 48 -4.21 -18.59 -11.54
CA LEU A 48 -3.77 -17.49 -12.40
C LEU A 48 -4.68 -17.40 -13.62
N ASN A 49 -5.36 -16.28 -13.77
CA ASN A 49 -6.19 -15.93 -14.91
C ASN A 49 -6.13 -14.42 -15.18
N GLU A 50 -6.87 -13.93 -16.17
CA GLU A 50 -6.85 -12.50 -16.55
C GLU A 50 -7.26 -11.55 -15.43
N THR A 51 -8.06 -12.01 -14.47
CA THR A 51 -8.47 -11.21 -13.31
C THR A 51 -7.42 -11.26 -12.20
N THR A 52 -6.98 -12.45 -11.78
CA THR A 52 -6.06 -12.61 -10.64
C THR A 52 -4.62 -12.22 -10.97
N LEU A 53 -4.18 -12.38 -12.22
CA LEU A 53 -2.80 -12.11 -12.62
C LEU A 53 -2.37 -10.65 -12.32
N PRO A 54 -3.14 -9.61 -12.65
CA PRO A 54 -2.84 -8.23 -12.24
C PRO A 54 -2.56 -8.04 -10.75
N LEU A 55 -3.24 -8.78 -9.86
CA LEU A 55 -3.03 -8.70 -8.42
C LEU A 55 -1.68 -9.28 -7.99
N TYR A 56 -1.25 -10.37 -8.61
CA TYR A 56 -0.08 -11.13 -8.15
C TYR A 56 1.16 -11.00 -9.03
N LYS A 57 1.06 -10.34 -10.19
CA LYS A 57 2.18 -10.16 -11.13
C LYS A 57 3.43 -9.57 -10.48
N THR A 58 3.27 -8.51 -9.68
CA THR A 58 4.41 -7.89 -8.97
C THR A 58 5.02 -8.83 -7.95
N LEU A 59 4.22 -9.66 -7.29
CA LEU A 59 4.70 -10.64 -6.32
C LEU A 59 5.64 -11.65 -6.99
N ILE A 60 5.13 -12.28 -8.04
CA ILE A 60 5.83 -13.30 -8.83
C ILE A 60 7.11 -12.73 -9.45
N THR A 61 7.04 -11.55 -10.05
CA THR A 61 8.15 -11.00 -10.84
C THR A 61 9.16 -10.19 -10.03
N ARG A 62 8.71 -9.26 -9.19
CA ARG A 62 9.59 -8.31 -8.50
C ARG A 62 10.08 -8.84 -7.17
N TYR A 63 9.24 -9.59 -6.45
CA TYR A 63 9.58 -10.02 -5.09
C TYR A 63 10.10 -11.46 -5.05
N GLU A 64 9.49 -12.38 -5.80
CA GLU A 64 9.93 -13.78 -5.92
C GLU A 64 10.84 -14.04 -7.13
N LEU A 65 11.08 -13.01 -7.96
CA LEU A 65 12.10 -13.00 -9.01
C LEU A 65 11.91 -14.03 -10.16
N HIS A 66 10.68 -14.45 -10.41
CA HIS A 66 10.34 -15.33 -11.54
C HIS A 66 10.09 -14.57 -12.84
N GLN A 67 10.33 -15.23 -13.96
CA GLN A 67 10.00 -14.71 -15.28
C GLN A 67 8.55 -15.02 -15.63
N LEU A 68 7.72 -14.00 -15.83
CA LEU A 68 6.31 -14.15 -16.19
C LEU A 68 6.03 -13.66 -17.62
N GLU A 69 5.52 -14.55 -18.46
CA GLU A 69 5.12 -14.25 -19.83
C GLU A 69 3.65 -14.63 -20.07
N VAL A 70 2.93 -13.83 -20.85
CA VAL A 70 1.57 -14.14 -21.29
C VAL A 70 1.56 -14.21 -22.81
N LYS A 71 1.27 -15.39 -23.38
CA LYS A 71 1.25 -15.64 -24.82
C LYS A 71 -0.04 -16.37 -25.19
N ASN A 72 -0.82 -15.81 -26.12
CA ASN A 72 -2.07 -16.41 -26.61
C ASN A 72 -3.00 -16.87 -25.47
N ASN A 73 -3.26 -16.01 -24.49
CA ASN A 73 -4.04 -16.29 -23.27
C ASN A 73 -3.47 -17.37 -22.33
N ASN A 74 -2.29 -17.93 -22.62
CA ASN A 74 -1.58 -18.84 -21.72
C ASN A 74 -0.55 -18.08 -20.90
N ILE A 75 -0.47 -18.40 -19.60
CA ILE A 75 0.48 -17.82 -18.66
C ILE A 75 1.66 -18.78 -18.51
N PHE A 76 2.87 -18.25 -18.62
CA PHE A 76 4.11 -18.98 -18.45
C PHE A 76 4.91 -18.39 -17.31
N ILE A 77 5.40 -19.25 -16.42
CA ILE A 77 6.34 -18.89 -15.35
C ILE A 77 7.59 -19.72 -15.56
N ASP A 78 8.74 -19.05 -15.69
CA ASP A 78 10.04 -19.65 -15.98
C ASP A 78 10.01 -20.62 -17.18
N GLY A 79 9.29 -20.21 -18.23
CA GLY A 79 9.14 -20.96 -19.48
C GLY A 79 8.14 -22.13 -19.42
N LYS A 80 7.53 -22.43 -18.26
CA LYS A 80 6.51 -23.47 -18.13
C LYS A 80 5.12 -22.87 -18.13
N GLN A 81 4.23 -23.46 -18.92
CA GLN A 81 2.82 -23.07 -18.90
C GLN A 81 2.19 -23.46 -17.56
N VAL A 82 1.53 -22.51 -16.91
CA VAL A 82 0.88 -22.69 -15.61
C VAL A 82 -0.51 -22.06 -15.59
N ASN A 83 -1.38 -22.59 -14.74
CA ASN A 83 -2.72 -22.06 -14.47
C ASN A 83 -2.88 -21.64 -12.99
N SER A 84 -1.84 -21.82 -12.19
CA SER A 84 -1.83 -21.55 -10.77
C SER A 84 -0.42 -21.21 -10.31
N TYR A 85 -0.32 -20.58 -9.15
CA TYR A 85 0.94 -20.19 -8.53
C TYR A 85 0.91 -20.46 -7.04
N THR A 86 2.02 -20.95 -6.49
CA THR A 86 2.21 -21.14 -5.06
C THR A 86 3.22 -20.13 -4.55
N PHE A 87 2.82 -19.30 -3.60
CA PHE A 87 3.69 -18.24 -3.09
C PHE A 87 4.82 -18.79 -2.24
N GLU A 88 6.01 -18.22 -2.40
CA GLU A 88 7.22 -18.59 -1.66
C GLU A 88 7.41 -17.76 -0.38
N MET A 89 6.70 -16.62 -0.28
CA MET A 89 6.77 -15.68 0.85
C MET A 89 5.40 -15.35 1.43
N ASP A 90 5.42 -14.84 2.67
CA ASP A 90 4.25 -14.19 3.26
C ASP A 90 4.12 -12.74 2.80
N TYR A 91 2.87 -12.30 2.62
CA TYR A 91 2.54 -10.96 2.16
C TYR A 91 1.55 -10.26 3.09
N TYR A 92 1.67 -8.94 3.13
CA TYR A 92 0.94 -8.09 4.05
C TYR A 92 0.21 -6.98 3.30
N TRP A 93 -0.96 -6.64 3.79
CA TRP A 93 -1.75 -5.49 3.36
C TRP A 93 -1.68 -4.41 4.43
N MET A 94 -1.08 -3.28 4.11
CA MET A 94 -0.88 -2.17 5.04
C MET A 94 -1.86 -1.04 4.72
N MET A 95 -2.50 -0.50 5.75
CA MET A 95 -3.38 0.67 5.63
C MET A 95 -2.96 1.73 6.64
N GLY A 96 -2.92 2.99 6.19
CA GLY A 96 -2.70 4.11 7.08
C GLY A 96 -3.93 4.41 7.92
N ASP A 97 -3.70 4.92 9.12
CA ASP A 97 -4.74 5.42 10.03
C ASP A 97 -5.44 6.66 9.47
N ASN A 98 -4.68 7.58 8.86
CA ASN A 98 -5.22 8.71 8.12
C ASN A 98 -5.54 8.32 6.67
N ARG A 99 -6.66 7.59 6.51
CA ARG A 99 -7.10 6.96 5.26
C ARG A 99 -7.07 7.88 4.03
N ASN A 100 -7.49 9.13 4.17
CA ASN A 100 -7.59 10.08 3.05
C ASN A 100 -6.26 10.70 2.66
N ASN A 101 -5.24 10.58 3.52
CA ASN A 101 -3.94 11.17 3.34
C ASN A 101 -2.81 10.13 3.52
N SER A 102 -3.08 8.89 3.14
CA SER A 102 -2.10 7.80 3.20
C SER A 102 -1.95 7.16 1.83
N GLN A 103 -0.71 7.12 1.34
CA GLN A 103 -0.33 6.27 0.22
C GLN A 103 0.06 4.89 0.77
N ASP A 104 -0.93 4.04 0.93
CA ASP A 104 -0.79 2.70 1.48
C ASP A 104 -1.05 1.59 0.44
N SER A 105 -1.22 0.34 0.87
CA SER A 105 -1.36 -0.81 -0.03
C SER A 105 -2.49 -0.67 -1.05
N ARG A 106 -3.48 0.20 -0.82
CA ARG A 106 -4.53 0.52 -1.82
C ARG A 106 -3.95 1.10 -3.10
N PHE A 107 -2.78 1.71 -3.06
CA PHE A 107 -2.11 2.33 -4.20
C PHE A 107 -0.98 1.45 -4.76
N TRP A 108 -0.14 0.87 -3.90
CA TRP A 108 1.07 0.16 -4.31
C TRP A 108 1.02 -1.37 -4.12
N GLY A 109 -0.05 -1.91 -3.53
CA GLY A 109 -0.28 -3.35 -3.39
C GLY A 109 0.34 -3.96 -2.14
N PHE A 110 0.69 -5.24 -2.22
CA PHE A 110 1.18 -6.02 -1.09
C PHE A 110 2.65 -5.75 -0.73
N VAL A 111 2.99 -5.91 0.56
CA VAL A 111 4.37 -5.91 1.07
C VAL A 111 4.83 -7.34 1.33
N PRO A 112 5.98 -7.78 0.79
CA PRO A 112 6.57 -9.07 1.16
C PRO A 112 7.18 -9.02 2.58
N GLU A 113 7.19 -10.15 3.26
CA GLU A 113 7.75 -10.28 4.62
C GLU A 113 9.18 -9.75 4.76
N ASN A 114 10.02 -9.91 3.73
CA ASN A 114 11.41 -9.46 3.73
C ASN A 114 11.59 -7.93 3.62
N HIS A 115 10.52 -7.18 3.36
CA HIS A 115 10.52 -5.72 3.37
C HIS A 115 10.00 -5.14 4.70
N ILE A 116 9.70 -6.00 5.68
CA ILE A 116 9.28 -5.59 7.01
C ILE A 116 10.50 -5.54 7.93
N VAL A 117 10.91 -4.32 8.31
CA VAL A 117 12.07 -4.11 9.19
C VAL A 117 11.77 -4.45 10.65
N GLY A 118 10.55 -4.21 11.13
CA GLY A 118 10.17 -4.50 12.51
C GLY A 118 8.88 -3.83 12.97
N LYS A 119 8.60 -3.96 14.28
CA LYS A 119 7.42 -3.38 14.93
C LYS A 119 7.78 -2.12 15.72
N ALA A 120 7.04 -1.03 15.51
CA ALA A 120 7.14 0.15 16.37
C ALA A 120 6.63 -0.17 17.78
N VAL A 121 7.46 0.04 18.80
CA VAL A 121 7.18 -0.39 20.18
C VAL A 121 6.83 0.76 21.15
N PHE A 122 7.42 1.93 20.97
CA PHE A 122 7.12 3.12 21.79
C PHE A 122 7.51 4.42 21.06
N VAL A 123 6.98 5.54 21.52
CA VAL A 123 7.33 6.88 21.02
C VAL A 123 8.52 7.42 21.81
N TRP A 124 9.70 7.48 21.19
CA TRP A 124 10.90 7.99 21.87
C TRP A 124 10.92 9.53 22.00
N MET A 125 10.34 10.24 21.02
CA MET A 125 10.25 11.70 20.99
C MET A 125 8.96 12.16 20.32
N SER A 126 8.35 13.22 20.86
CA SER A 126 7.23 13.90 20.24
C SER A 126 7.34 15.40 20.48
N TYR A 127 7.27 16.17 19.39
CA TYR A 127 7.54 17.61 19.38
C TYR A 127 6.49 18.36 18.58
N SER A 128 6.04 19.50 19.09
CA SER A 128 5.06 20.34 18.41
C SER A 128 5.72 21.24 17.37
N PRO A 129 5.23 21.24 16.12
CA PRO A 129 5.80 22.07 15.07
C PRO A 129 5.49 23.57 15.23
N HIS A 130 4.52 23.93 16.08
CA HIS A 130 4.04 25.29 16.32
C HIS A 130 5.03 26.12 17.17
N PRO A 131 5.73 27.11 16.58
CA PRO A 131 6.72 27.93 17.28
C PRO A 131 6.10 28.83 18.38
N GLU A 132 4.81 29.16 18.25
CA GLU A 132 4.04 29.98 19.18
C GLU A 132 3.87 29.34 20.57
N GLU A 133 4.09 28.02 20.69
CA GLU A 133 4.05 27.30 21.97
C GLU A 133 5.29 27.58 22.87
N GLY A 134 6.26 28.37 22.38
CA GLY A 134 7.38 28.90 23.15
C GLY A 134 8.69 28.14 22.97
N GLY A 135 9.58 28.24 23.98
CA GLY A 135 10.93 27.67 23.92
C GLY A 135 10.95 26.14 23.79
N PHE A 136 12.12 25.60 23.41
CA PHE A 136 12.34 24.18 23.09
C PHE A 136 11.62 23.18 24.02
N PHE A 137 11.73 23.34 25.34
CA PHE A 137 11.13 22.42 26.32
C PHE A 137 9.59 22.46 26.40
N LYS A 138 8.95 23.57 26.00
CA LYS A 138 7.48 23.70 26.02
C LYS A 138 6.82 23.01 24.83
N ARG A 139 7.57 22.81 23.75
CA ARG A 139 7.11 22.15 22.53
C ARG A 139 7.25 20.64 22.59
N ILE A 140 7.93 20.10 23.61
CA ILE A 140 8.00 18.65 23.84
C ILE A 140 6.66 18.17 24.41
N ARG A 141 6.07 17.16 23.76
CA ARG A 141 4.82 16.52 24.19
C ARG A 141 5.14 15.39 25.15
N TRP A 142 5.41 15.76 26.40
CA TRP A 142 5.86 14.86 27.47
C TRP A 142 4.90 13.69 27.71
N ASP A 143 3.60 13.91 27.54
CA ASP A 143 2.54 12.91 27.67
C ASP A 143 2.66 11.75 26.66
N ARG A 144 3.34 11.97 25.54
CA ARG A 144 3.55 10.97 24.49
C ARG A 144 4.89 10.26 24.60
N LEU A 145 5.84 10.81 25.34
CA LEU A 145 7.17 10.20 25.47
C LEU A 145 7.11 8.86 26.20
N PHE A 146 7.80 7.87 25.66
CA PHE A 146 7.89 6.48 26.14
C PHE A 146 6.54 5.78 26.33
N THR A 147 5.48 6.32 25.72
CA THR A 147 4.20 5.62 25.63
C THR A 147 4.32 4.47 24.64
N LYS A 148 3.75 3.33 25.00
CA LYS A 148 3.72 2.14 24.12
C LYS A 148 2.79 2.40 22.94
N VAL A 149 3.23 1.98 21.76
CA VAL A 149 2.36 1.93 20.58
C VAL A 149 1.57 0.63 20.68
N HIS A 150 0.25 0.75 20.85
CA HIS A 150 -0.68 -0.37 20.94
C HIS A 150 -1.42 -0.56 19.62
#